data_AF-A0A3N5DSW5-F1
#
_entry.id   AF-A0A3N5DSW5-F1
#
_cell.length_a   1.000
_cell.length_b   1.000
_cell.length_c   1.000
_cell.angle_alpha   90.00
_cell.angle_beta   90.00
_cell.angle_gamma   90.00
#
_symmetry.space_group_name_H-M   'P 1'
#
loop_
_entity.id
_entity.type
_entity.pdbx_description
1 polymer ?
#
loop_
_entity_poly.entity_id
_entity_poly.type
_entity_poly.pdbx_seq_one_letter_code
_entity_poly.pdbx_strand_id
1 'polypeptide(L)'
;MIKATGDTITAIELPGAEPADGDVREEPAGLEPQTPYKEYLSAITRHAEERYLRRMLKAYKGNINQIARLMEVDRKTIYRKMADYAIDPSTFRD
;
A
#
# COMPACT_ATOMS: atom_id res chain seq x y z
N MET A 1 -0.42 27.91 -9.77
CA MET A 1 -0.50 29.02 -10.76
C MET A 1 0.37 28.64 -11.95
N ILE A 2 -0.05 28.83 -13.20
CA ILE A 2 0.80 28.47 -14.36
C ILE A 2 1.81 29.60 -14.58
N LYS A 3 3.11 29.29 -14.53
CA LYS A 3 4.19 30.23 -14.87
C LYS A 3 4.78 29.80 -16.20
N ALA A 4 4.80 30.72 -17.17
CA ALA A 4 5.37 30.48 -18.50
C ALA A 4 6.34 31.62 -18.84
N THR A 5 7.43 31.27 -19.53
CA THR A 5 8.35 32.24 -20.13
C THR A 5 8.39 31.95 -21.63
N GLY A 6 7.70 32.78 -22.43
CA GLY A 6 7.51 32.54 -23.87
C GLY A 6 6.56 31.38 -24.20
N ASP A 7 6.78 30.69 -25.31
CA ASP A 7 5.94 29.58 -25.80
C ASP A 7 6.16 28.25 -25.06
N THR A 8 7.02 28.22 -24.03
CA THR A 8 7.37 27.00 -23.29
C THR A 8 6.84 27.07 -21.86
N ILE A 9 6.02 26.08 -21.49
CA ILE A 9 5.57 25.88 -20.11
C ILE A 9 6.70 25.21 -19.32
N THR A 10 7.30 25.94 -18.38
CA THR A 10 8.45 25.48 -17.59
C THR A 10 8.05 24.79 -16.29
N ALA A 11 6.86 25.06 -15.76
CA ALA A 11 6.36 24.39 -14.57
C ALA A 11 4.83 24.42 -14.47
N ILE A 12 4.24 23.33 -14.01
CA ILE A 12 2.83 23.24 -13.60
C ILE A 12 2.80 22.98 -12.09
N GLU A 13 2.40 23.98 -11.33
CA GLU A 13 2.04 23.80 -9.92
C GLU A 13 0.65 23.14 -9.86
N LEU A 14 0.63 21.83 -9.61
CA LEU A 14 -0.59 21.03 -9.40
C LEU A 14 -1.15 21.29 -7.98
N PRO A 15 -2.31 21.95 -7.84
CA PRO A 15 -2.95 22.10 -6.54
C PRO A 15 -3.56 20.76 -6.14
N GLY A 16 -2.95 20.08 -5.16
CA GLY A 16 -3.40 18.78 -4.68
C GLY A 16 -2.29 17.81 -4.28
N ALA A 17 -1.01 18.15 -4.50
CA ALA A 17 0.10 17.47 -3.86
C ALA A 17 0.27 17.98 -2.42
N GLU A 18 -0.77 17.82 -1.59
CA GLU A 18 -0.47 17.67 -0.17
C GLU A 18 0.43 16.42 -0.07
N PRO A 19 1.62 16.51 0.55
CA PRO A 19 2.36 15.30 0.88
C PRO A 19 1.50 14.55 1.88
N ALA A 20 0.70 13.60 1.37
CA ALA A 20 0.00 12.63 2.19
C ALA A 20 1.08 11.87 2.95
N ASP A 21 1.31 12.31 4.19
CA ASP A 21 2.02 11.67 5.28
C ASP A 21 2.71 10.35 4.86
N GLY A 22 3.95 10.47 4.38
CA GLY A 22 4.93 9.38 4.32
C GLY A 22 4.66 8.15 3.45
N ASP A 23 3.63 8.06 2.62
CA ASP A 23 3.50 6.95 1.66
C ASP A 23 4.29 7.31 0.40
N VAL A 24 5.62 7.24 0.49
CA VAL A 24 6.46 7.05 -0.70
C VAL A 24 5.78 5.92 -1.45
N ARG A 25 5.36 6.16 -2.69
CA ARG A 25 4.81 5.11 -3.55
C ARG A 25 5.95 4.11 -3.75
N GLU A 26 6.14 3.20 -2.81
CA GLU A 26 7.05 2.08 -2.92
C GLU A 26 6.52 1.29 -4.10
N GLU A 27 7.18 1.46 -5.24
CA GLU A 27 6.94 0.57 -6.35
C GLU A 27 7.34 -0.83 -5.87
N PRO A 28 6.51 -1.86 -6.14
CA PRO A 28 6.80 -3.20 -5.66
C PRO A 28 8.22 -3.58 -6.10
N ALA A 29 9.07 -3.94 -5.13
CA ALA A 29 10.47 -4.26 -5.43
C ALA A 29 10.54 -5.42 -6.44
N GLY A 30 11.35 -5.27 -7.50
CA GLY A 30 11.61 -6.32 -8.49
C GLY A 30 10.68 -6.37 -9.69
N LEU A 31 9.90 -5.31 -9.96
CA LEU A 31 9.12 -5.18 -11.20
C LEU A 31 9.97 -4.68 -12.37
N GLU A 32 11.00 -5.44 -12.72
CA GLU A 32 11.73 -5.17 -13.96
C GLU A 32 10.79 -5.44 -15.16
N PRO A 33 10.86 -4.66 -16.25
CA PRO A 33 10.06 -4.86 -17.46
C PRO A 33 10.21 -6.27 -18.08
N GLN A 34 11.23 -7.00 -17.65
CA GLN A 34 11.65 -8.31 -18.15
C GLN A 34 11.03 -9.46 -17.34
N THR A 35 10.35 -9.14 -16.23
CA THR A 35 9.67 -10.11 -15.36
C THR A 35 8.48 -10.73 -16.10
N PRO A 36 8.32 -12.07 -16.09
CA PRO A 36 7.17 -12.73 -16.68
C PRO A 36 5.83 -12.16 -16.17
N TYR A 37 4.85 -12.02 -17.06
CA TYR A 37 3.55 -11.38 -16.74
C TYR A 37 2.87 -11.93 -15.48
N LYS A 38 2.92 -13.25 -15.25
CA LYS A 38 2.32 -13.88 -14.07
C LYS A 38 3.04 -13.51 -12.77
N GLU A 39 4.37 -13.43 -12.81
CA GLU A 39 5.18 -13.05 -11.65
C GLU A 39 4.98 -11.57 -11.34
N TYR A 40 4.90 -10.73 -12.37
CA TYR A 40 4.59 -9.31 -12.24
C TYR A 40 3.26 -9.08 -11.51
N LEU A 41 2.17 -9.72 -11.96
CA LEU A 41 0.86 -9.61 -11.29
C LEU A 41 0.88 -10.16 -9.86
N SER A 42 1.60 -11.25 -9.62
CA SER A 42 1.75 -11.84 -8.30
C SER A 42 2.43 -10.87 -7.33
N ALA A 43 3.54 -10.24 -7.76
CA ALA A 43 4.27 -9.26 -6.97
C ALA A 43 3.42 -8.02 -6.66
N ILE A 44 2.67 -7.49 -7.64
CA ILE A 44 1.74 -6.38 -7.41
C ILE A 44 0.66 -6.76 -6.41
N THR A 45 0.03 -7.92 -6.61
CA THR A 45 -1.05 -8.38 -5.73
C THR A 45 -0.54 -8.55 -4.30
N ARG A 46 0.65 -9.14 -4.15
CA ARG A 46 1.32 -9.32 -2.86
C ARG A 46 1.57 -7.98 -2.15
N HIS A 47 2.13 -7.01 -2.87
CA HIS A 47 2.42 -5.69 -2.34
C HIS A 47 1.14 -4.92 -1.96
N ALA A 48 0.12 -4.98 -2.83
CA ALA A 48 -1.17 -4.35 -2.57
C ALA A 48 -1.84 -4.95 -1.32
N GLU A 49 -1.78 -6.26 -1.16
CA GLU A 49 -2.34 -6.99 -0.03
C GLU A 49 -1.63 -6.68 1.30
N GLU A 50 -0.30 -6.67 1.30
CA GLU A 50 0.50 -6.29 2.46
C GLU A 50 0.14 -4.87 2.93
N ARG A 51 0.12 -3.90 2.00
CA ARG A 51 -0.21 -2.51 2.31
C ARG A 51 -1.64 -2.37 2.83
N TYR A 52 -2.58 -3.11 2.26
CA TYR A 52 -3.96 -3.13 2.71
C TYR A 52 -4.07 -3.65 4.16
N LEU A 53 -3.42 -4.78 4.48
CA LEU A 53 -3.40 -5.34 5.82
C LEU A 53 -2.78 -4.39 6.85
N ARG A 54 -1.64 -3.76 6.53
CA ARG A 54 -1.00 -2.77 7.41
C ARG A 54 -1.92 -1.58 7.72
N ARG A 55 -2.62 -1.05 6.71
CA ARG A 55 -3.59 0.05 6.88
C ARG A 55 -4.77 -0.38 7.75
N MET A 56 -5.31 -1.57 7.54
CA MET A 56 -6.39 -2.11 8.37
C MET A 56 -5.95 -2.33 9.81
N LEU A 57 -4.77 -2.91 10.03
CA LEU A 57 -4.22 -3.11 11.38
C LEU A 57 -4.03 -1.79 12.13
N LYS A 58 -3.53 -0.75 11.44
CA LYS A 58 -3.40 0.61 12.01
C LYS A 58 -4.77 1.23 12.32
N ALA A 59 -5.74 1.15 11.41
CA ALA A 59 -7.06 1.75 11.58
C ALA A 59 -7.87 1.10 12.72
N TYR A 60 -7.71 -0.21 12.91
CA TYR A 60 -8.47 -0.99 13.89
C TYR A 60 -7.63 -1.39 15.12
N LYS A 61 -6.46 -0.77 15.33
CA LYS A 61 -5.56 -1.02 16.48
C LYS A 61 -5.27 -2.51 16.73
N GLY A 62 -5.05 -3.26 15.67
CA GLY A 62 -4.80 -4.69 15.74
C GLY A 62 -6.01 -5.57 16.11
N ASN A 63 -7.25 -5.06 16.06
CA ASN A 63 -8.45 -5.85 16.32
C ASN A 63 -8.78 -6.80 15.14
N ILE A 64 -8.16 -7.97 15.16
CA ILE A 64 -8.28 -8.99 14.11
C ILE A 64 -9.73 -9.46 13.91
N ASN A 65 -10.56 -9.50 14.97
CA ASN A 65 -11.96 -9.91 14.83
C ASN A 65 -12.76 -8.91 13.98
N GLN A 66 -12.51 -7.61 14.15
CA GLN A 66 -13.17 -6.57 13.38
C GLN A 66 -12.67 -6.54 11.94
N ILE A 67 -11.36 -6.68 11.75
CA ILE A 67 -10.73 -6.76 10.41
C ILE A 67 -11.27 -7.97 9.63
N ALA A 68 -11.35 -9.15 10.26
CA ALA A 68 -11.90 -10.37 9.65
C ALA A 68 -13.32 -10.20 9.14
N ARG A 69 -14.18 -9.53 9.93
CA ARG A 69 -15.57 -9.25 9.53
C ARG A 69 -15.64 -8.29 8.34
N LEU A 70 -14.81 -7.24 8.33
CA LEU A 70 -14.80 -6.25 7.26
C LEU A 70 -14.21 -6.77 5.95
N MET A 71 -13.19 -7.63 6.05
CA MET A 71 -12.58 -8.28 4.90
C MET A 71 -13.37 -9.50 4.40
N GLU A 72 -14.42 -9.92 5.14
CA GLU A 72 -15.20 -11.14 4.88
C GLU A 72 -14.33 -12.41 4.76
N VAL A 73 -13.26 -12.48 5.56
CA VAL A 73 -12.35 -13.63 5.59
C VAL A 73 -12.25 -14.21 6.99
N ASP A 74 -11.89 -15.50 7.06
CA ASP A 74 -11.61 -16.12 8.35
C ASP A 74 -10.37 -15.52 9.02
N ARG A 75 -10.39 -15.45 10.35
CA ARG A 75 -9.28 -14.96 11.18
C ARG A 75 -7.98 -15.71 10.89
N LYS A 76 -8.06 -17.02 10.64
CA LYS A 76 -6.90 -17.86 10.28
C LYS A 76 -6.24 -17.38 8.98
N THR A 77 -7.03 -16.91 8.01
CA THR A 77 -6.52 -16.37 6.75
C THR A 77 -5.73 -15.09 7.00
N ILE A 78 -6.21 -14.21 7.90
CA ILE A 78 -5.48 -12.99 8.27
C ILE A 78 -4.18 -13.33 9.00
N TYR A 79 -4.21 -14.23 9.98
CA TYR A 79 -2.98 -14.66 10.67
C TYR A 79 -1.96 -15.28 9.71
N ARG A 80 -2.41 -16.11 8.76
CA ARG A 80 -1.53 -16.68 7.73
C ARG A 80 -0.90 -15.59 6.88
N LYS A 81 -1.70 -14.65 6.36
CA LYS A 81 -1.20 -13.54 5.53
C LYS A 81 -0.24 -12.64 6.30
N MET A 82 -0.53 -12.34 7.57
CA MET A 82 0.39 -11.59 8.44
C MET A 82 1.72 -12.32 8.62
N ALA A 83 1.71 -13.65 8.79
CA ALA A 83 2.93 -14.44 8.84
C ALA A 83 3.70 -14.39 7.51
N ASP A 84 3.00 -14.49 6.36
CA ASP A 84 3.59 -14.44 5.02
C ASP A 84 4.26 -13.08 4.72
N TYR A 85 3.80 -12.01 5.36
CA TYR A 85 4.33 -10.65 5.24
C TYR A 85 5.20 -10.22 6.44
N ALA A 86 5.48 -11.12 7.38
CA ALA A 86 6.21 -10.81 8.62
C ALA A 86 5.66 -9.58 9.38
N ILE A 87 4.33 -9.43 9.41
CA ILE A 87 3.65 -8.35 10.14
C ILE A 87 3.38 -8.82 11.57
N ASP A 88 3.97 -8.14 12.56
CA ASP A 88 3.68 -8.39 13.97
C ASP A 88 2.39 -7.64 14.38
N PRO A 89 1.33 -8.34 14.81
CA PRO A 89 0.11 -7.69 15.28
C PRO A 89 0.31 -6.89 16.57
N SER A 90 1.33 -7.23 17.36
CA SER A 90 1.62 -6.59 18.65
C SER A 90 2.05 -5.14 18.46
N THR A 91 2.67 -4.81 17.32
CA THR A 91 3.11 -3.44 16.99
C THR A 91 1.94 -2.47 16.80
N PHE A 92 0.72 -2.97 16.56
CA PHE A 92 -0.46 -2.14 16.29
C PHE A 92 -1.42 -2.02 17.47
N ARG A 93 -1.11 -2.67 18.58
CA ARG A 93 -1.97 -2.74 19.76
C ARG A 93 -1.45 -1.77 20.83
N ASP A 94 -1.97 -0.53 20.79
CA ASP A 94 -1.85 0.45 21.89
C ASP A 94 -2.73 0.06 23.09
#